data_AF-A0A2M8WUU0-F1
#
_entry.id   AF-A0A2M8WUU0-F1
#
_cell.length_a   1.000
_cell.length_b   1.000
_cell.length_c   1.000
_cell.angle_alpha   90.00
_cell.angle_beta   90.00
_cell.angle_gamma   90.00
#
_symmetry.space_group_name_H-M   'P 1'
#
loop_
_entity.id
_entity.type
_entity.pdbx_description
1 polymer ?
#
loop_
_entity_poly.entity_id
_entity_poly.type
_entity_poly.pdbx_seq_one_letter_code
_entity_poly.pdbx_strand_id
1 'polypeptide(L)'
;MEVASLDPPPRMRDAVGATGRITIGDFSEIFFMDLSYWGVDQYERSWRSALRHLLSGDGSISCLVSSITEPSTSNFVFTWPLYRLTEDVAVRNSILFLDELDSPFDAEQPWKSVRPRRVTDEDGDRISEWRVSIAAIREFLVGPPASSAE
;
A
#
# COMPACT_ATOMS: atom_id res chain seq x y z
N MET A 1 30.66 -20.67 -10.81
CA MET A 1 29.47 -20.29 -10.00
C MET A 1 29.30 -18.80 -10.23
N GLU A 2 28.51 -18.44 -11.23
CA GLU A 2 28.40 -17.07 -11.71
C GLU A 2 27.22 -16.41 -10.99
N VAL A 3 27.52 -15.40 -10.19
CA VAL A 3 26.48 -14.54 -9.61
C VAL A 3 26.06 -13.62 -10.75
N ALA A 4 25.01 -14.00 -11.47
CA ALA A 4 24.38 -13.12 -12.43
C ALA A 4 23.78 -11.95 -11.66
N SER A 5 24.43 -10.80 -11.73
CA SER A 5 23.81 -9.51 -11.45
C SER A 5 22.63 -9.41 -12.42
N LEU A 6 21.42 -9.66 -11.94
CA LEU A 6 20.20 -9.38 -12.67
C LEU A 6 20.12 -7.86 -12.82
N ASP A 7 20.71 -7.36 -13.91
CA ASP A 7 20.47 -5.99 -14.35
C ASP A 7 18.95 -5.83 -14.48
N PRO A 8 18.32 -4.91 -13.73
CA PRO A 8 16.89 -4.71 -13.84
C PRO A 8 16.54 -4.26 -15.26
N PRO A 9 15.34 -4.62 -15.77
CA PRO A 9 14.94 -4.30 -17.13
C PRO A 9 15.03 -2.79 -17.41
N PRO A 10 15.28 -2.38 -18.68
CA PRO A 10 15.67 -1.02 -19.04
C PRO A 10 14.73 0.10 -18.56
N ARG A 11 13.46 -0.21 -18.26
CA ARG A 11 12.48 0.75 -17.74
C ARG A 11 12.77 1.23 -16.32
N MET A 12 13.61 0.53 -15.56
CA MET A 12 13.89 0.86 -14.15
C MET A 12 15.06 1.84 -13.97
N ARG A 13 15.83 2.15 -15.04
CA ARG A 13 17.05 2.96 -14.94
C ARG A 13 16.81 4.49 -14.91
N ASP A 14 15.61 4.95 -15.25
CA ASP A 14 15.25 6.38 -15.30
C ASP A 14 14.07 6.75 -14.37
N ALA A 15 13.62 5.83 -13.50
CA ALA A 15 12.46 6.06 -12.66
C ALA A 15 12.80 7.04 -11.52
N VAL A 16 12.19 8.23 -11.54
CA VAL A 16 12.22 9.17 -10.41
C VAL A 16 11.46 8.51 -9.26
N GLY A 17 12.14 8.22 -8.17
CA GLY A 17 11.58 7.42 -7.10
C GLY A 17 12.14 7.74 -5.72
N ALA A 18 11.42 7.30 -4.70
CA ALA A 18 11.86 7.32 -3.30
C ALA A 18 11.82 5.91 -2.70
N THR A 19 12.43 5.77 -1.53
CA THR A 19 12.35 4.55 -0.74
C THR A 19 11.37 4.76 0.40
N GLY A 20 10.31 3.96 0.42
CA GLY A 20 9.34 3.88 1.51
C GLY A 20 9.67 2.75 2.46
N ARG A 21 9.15 2.84 3.69
CA ARG A 21 9.22 1.78 4.68
C ARG A 21 7.88 1.63 5.38
N ILE A 22 7.38 0.41 5.44
CA ILE A 22 6.21 0.05 6.26
C ILE A 22 6.70 -0.74 7.47
N THR A 23 6.12 -0.46 8.65
CA THR A 23 6.42 -1.16 9.89
C THR A 23 5.11 -1.55 10.57
N ILE A 24 4.94 -2.84 10.86
CA ILE A 24 3.72 -3.44 11.40
C ILE A 24 4.10 -4.38 12.54
N GLY A 25 4.03 -3.90 13.78
CA GLY A 25 4.61 -4.62 14.92
C GLY A 25 6.10 -4.84 14.69
N ASP A 26 6.55 -6.11 14.77
CA ASP A 26 7.95 -6.49 14.54
C ASP A 26 8.31 -6.66 13.05
N PHE A 27 7.31 -6.63 12.17
CA PHE A 27 7.53 -6.73 10.73
C PHE A 27 7.92 -5.36 10.16
N SER A 28 8.90 -5.35 9.26
CA SER A 28 9.23 -4.17 8.46
C SER A 28 9.62 -4.58 7.05
N GLU A 29 9.20 -3.78 6.08
CA GLU A 29 9.55 -3.95 4.67
C GLU A 29 9.90 -2.61 4.04
N ILE A 30 10.94 -2.61 3.22
CA ILE A 30 11.35 -1.47 2.40
C ILE A 30 10.78 -1.67 1.00
N PHE A 31 10.20 -0.62 0.42
CA PHE A 31 9.63 -0.66 -0.91
C PHE A 31 10.04 0.57 -1.73
N PHE A 32 10.00 0.41 -3.05
CA PHE A 32 10.19 1.53 -3.98
C PHE A 32 8.87 2.28 -4.16
N MET A 33 8.94 3.61 -4.13
CA MET A 33 7.84 4.53 -4.42
C MET A 33 8.13 5.23 -5.74
N ASP A 34 7.30 5.00 -6.76
CA ASP A 34 7.38 5.76 -8.00
C ASP A 34 6.88 7.20 -7.79
N LEU A 35 7.66 8.19 -8.23
CA LEU A 35 7.33 9.61 -8.06
C LEU A 35 6.92 10.30 -9.37
N SER A 36 6.67 9.56 -10.45
CA SER A 36 6.26 10.13 -11.74
C SER A 36 4.81 10.64 -11.74
N TYR A 37 3.95 10.10 -10.87
CA TYR A 37 2.55 10.50 -10.72
C TYR A 37 2.27 11.22 -9.39
N TRP A 38 2.75 10.66 -8.28
CA TRP A 38 2.63 11.25 -6.94
C TRP A 38 3.98 11.66 -6.37
N GLY A 39 4.08 12.88 -5.86
CA GLY A 39 5.16 13.25 -4.94
C GLY A 39 5.01 12.63 -3.55
N VAL A 40 6.05 12.69 -2.74
CA VAL A 40 6.06 12.14 -1.36
C VAL A 40 4.88 12.66 -0.53
N ASP A 41 4.61 13.97 -0.57
CA ASP A 41 3.49 14.57 0.16
C ASP A 41 2.12 14.01 -0.28
N GLN A 42 1.98 13.61 -1.54
CA GLN A 42 0.72 13.01 -2.03
C GLN A 42 0.54 11.60 -1.48
N TYR A 43 1.60 10.79 -1.44
CA TYR A 43 1.57 9.49 -0.76
C TYR A 43 1.21 9.65 0.71
N GLU A 44 1.86 10.55 1.44
CA GLU A 44 1.57 10.78 2.86
C GLU A 44 0.12 11.23 3.09
N ARG A 45 -0.38 12.17 2.27
CA ARG A 45 -1.78 12.61 2.34
C ARG A 45 -2.74 11.46 2.04
N SER A 46 -2.45 10.65 1.02
CA SER A 46 -3.25 9.47 0.67
C SER A 46 -3.29 8.46 1.82
N TRP A 47 -2.14 8.13 2.40
CA TRP A 47 -2.06 7.22 3.56
C TRP A 47 -2.82 7.74 4.76
N ARG A 48 -2.67 9.02 5.11
CA ARG A 48 -3.42 9.62 6.22
C ARG A 48 -4.91 9.63 5.95
N SER A 49 -5.34 9.89 4.71
CA SER A 49 -6.75 9.81 4.30
C SER A 49 -7.30 8.39 4.47
N ALA A 50 -6.58 7.40 3.92
CA ALA A 50 -6.93 5.98 4.01
C ALA A 50 -7.04 5.49 5.47
N LEU A 51 -6.08 5.85 6.33
CA LEU A 51 -6.11 5.48 7.74
C LEU A 51 -7.27 6.18 8.50
N ARG A 52 -7.54 7.45 8.22
CA ARG A 52 -8.71 8.14 8.82
C ARG A 52 -10.03 7.54 8.35
N HIS A 53 -10.14 7.20 7.07
CA HIS A 53 -11.30 6.48 6.52
C HIS A 53 -11.53 5.17 7.27
N LEU A 54 -10.48 4.36 7.45
CA LEU A 54 -10.53 3.10 8.20
C LEU A 54 -11.00 3.29 9.66
N LEU A 55 -10.58 4.39 10.30
CA LEU A 55 -10.91 4.68 11.70
C LEU A 55 -12.31 5.28 11.90
N SER A 56 -12.92 5.85 10.86
CA SER A 56 -14.23 6.53 10.95
C SER A 56 -15.40 5.58 11.25
N GLY A 57 -15.19 4.26 11.22
CA GLY A 57 -16.22 3.25 11.49
C GLY A 57 -17.08 2.90 10.28
N ASP A 58 -17.15 3.79 9.28
CA ASP A 58 -17.87 3.57 8.02
C ASP A 58 -17.07 2.73 7.00
N GLY A 59 -15.74 2.70 7.14
CA GLY A 59 -14.83 1.95 6.26
C GLY A 59 -14.38 0.63 6.87
N SER A 60 -14.93 -0.49 6.40
CA SER A 60 -14.44 -1.84 6.77
C SER A 60 -13.15 -2.22 6.01
N ILE A 61 -12.89 -1.57 4.89
CA ILE A 61 -11.73 -1.79 4.01
C ILE A 61 -11.10 -0.43 3.72
N SER A 62 -9.78 -0.37 3.82
CA SER A 62 -8.98 0.77 3.36
C SER A 62 -7.73 0.27 2.61
N CYS A 63 -6.91 1.17 2.09
CA CYS A 63 -5.77 0.81 1.24
C CYS A 63 -4.67 1.87 1.29
N LEU A 64 -3.43 1.45 1.53
CA LEU A 64 -2.25 2.31 1.38
C LEU A 64 -1.58 1.98 0.05
N VAL A 65 -1.41 2.96 -0.83
CA VAL A 65 -0.69 2.76 -2.10
C VAL A 65 0.80 2.91 -1.84
N SER A 66 1.61 1.89 -2.13
CA SER A 66 3.07 1.94 -1.96
C SER A 66 3.80 2.40 -3.22
N SER A 67 3.21 2.19 -4.41
CA SER A 67 3.76 2.72 -5.66
C SER A 67 2.68 2.81 -6.74
N ILE A 68 2.61 3.96 -7.41
CA ILE A 68 1.65 4.27 -8.46
C ILE A 68 2.26 5.16 -9.55
N THR A 69 1.98 4.80 -10.80
CA THR A 69 2.19 5.61 -11.99
C THR A 69 0.84 6.07 -12.55
N GLU A 70 0.82 6.87 -13.61
CA GLU A 70 -0.43 7.40 -14.21
C GLU A 70 -1.48 6.30 -14.45
N PRO A 71 -2.59 6.24 -13.66
CA PRO A 71 -3.50 5.09 -13.64
C PRO A 71 -4.16 4.81 -14.99
N SER A 72 -4.36 5.84 -15.81
CA SER A 72 -4.98 5.70 -17.13
C SER A 72 -4.11 4.95 -18.16
N THR A 73 -2.81 4.78 -17.88
CA THR A 73 -1.85 4.15 -18.79
C THR A 73 -1.06 3.01 -18.15
N SER A 74 -1.33 2.72 -16.88
CA SER A 74 -0.59 1.74 -16.08
C SER A 74 -1.32 0.40 -16.03
N ASN A 75 -0.58 -0.67 -15.79
CA ASN A 75 -1.16 -2.02 -15.71
C ASN A 75 -1.54 -2.39 -14.27
N PHE A 76 -0.80 -1.89 -13.27
CA PHE A 76 -1.01 -2.27 -11.88
C PHE A 76 -0.58 -1.17 -10.91
N VAL A 77 -1.01 -1.31 -9.66
CA VAL A 77 -0.64 -0.47 -8.53
C VAL A 77 -0.20 -1.36 -7.37
N PHE A 78 0.92 -1.02 -6.73
CA PHE A 78 1.34 -1.72 -5.52
C PHE A 78 0.64 -1.13 -4.31
N THR A 79 0.07 -1.99 -3.48
CA THR A 79 -0.79 -1.57 -2.37
C THR A 79 -0.62 -2.41 -1.12
N TRP A 80 -1.11 -1.84 -0.03
CA TRP A 80 -1.31 -2.50 1.24
C TRP A 80 -2.79 -2.39 1.66
N PRO A 81 -3.64 -3.36 1.28
CA PRO A 81 -5.00 -3.46 1.77
C PRO A 81 -5.07 -3.55 3.31
N LEU A 82 -6.01 -2.81 3.88
CA LEU A 82 -6.28 -2.74 5.31
C LEU A 82 -7.71 -3.22 5.57
N TYR A 83 -7.88 -4.22 6.42
CA TYR A 83 -9.17 -4.80 6.75
C TYR A 83 -9.47 -4.60 8.23
N ARG A 84 -10.49 -3.78 8.52
CA ARG A 84 -10.92 -3.47 9.88
C ARG A 84 -11.50 -4.72 10.55
N LEU A 85 -10.97 -5.09 11.71
CA LEU A 85 -11.61 -6.02 12.64
C LEU A 85 -12.20 -5.27 13.85
N THR A 86 -12.57 -5.97 14.91
CA THR A 86 -13.05 -5.35 16.15
C THR A 86 -11.99 -4.45 16.79
N GLU A 87 -10.82 -4.99 17.15
CA GLU A 87 -9.76 -4.27 17.87
C GLU A 87 -8.48 -4.06 17.05
N ASP A 88 -8.37 -4.82 15.94
CA ASP A 88 -7.19 -4.85 15.09
C ASP A 88 -7.52 -4.49 13.63
N VAL A 89 -6.47 -4.39 12.85
CA VAL A 89 -6.50 -4.27 11.39
C VAL A 89 -5.62 -5.35 10.80
N ALA A 90 -6.17 -6.08 9.83
CA ALA A 90 -5.41 -6.99 8.98
C ALA A 90 -4.75 -6.18 7.86
N VAL A 91 -3.46 -6.39 7.64
CA VAL A 91 -2.68 -5.70 6.61
C VAL A 91 -2.09 -6.73 5.67
N ARG A 92 -2.14 -6.48 4.36
CA ARG A 92 -1.59 -7.38 3.34
C ARG A 92 -0.76 -6.62 2.34
N ASN A 93 0.24 -7.27 1.76
CA ASN A 93 0.91 -6.79 0.55
C ASN A 93 0.11 -7.29 -0.66
N SER A 94 -0.21 -6.41 -1.60
CA SER A 94 -1.04 -6.77 -2.76
C SER A 94 -0.71 -5.93 -3.98
N ILE A 95 -0.86 -6.55 -5.15
CA ILE A 95 -0.80 -5.87 -6.45
C ILE A 95 -2.24 -5.77 -6.96
N LEU A 96 -2.70 -4.56 -7.26
CA LEU A 96 -3.97 -4.33 -7.94
C LEU A 96 -3.72 -4.24 -9.44
N PHE A 97 -4.23 -5.21 -10.21
CA PHE A 97 -4.24 -5.16 -11.67
C PHE A 97 -5.40 -4.29 -12.15
N LEU A 98 -5.10 -3.20 -12.87
CA LEU A 98 -6.08 -2.15 -13.20
C LEU A 98 -7.05 -2.57 -14.30
N ASP A 99 -6.65 -3.51 -15.15
CA ASP A 99 -7.48 -4.12 -16.19
C ASP A 99 -8.47 -5.16 -15.65
N GLU A 100 -8.28 -5.62 -14.40
CA GLU A 100 -9.19 -6.55 -13.72
C GLU A 100 -10.22 -5.86 -12.81
N LEU A 101 -10.27 -4.53 -12.82
CA LEU A 101 -11.21 -3.75 -12.01
C LEU A 101 -12.56 -3.57 -12.69
N ASP A 102 -13.64 -3.69 -11.93
CA ASP A 102 -15.01 -3.45 -12.41
C ASP A 102 -15.29 -1.97 -12.75
N SER A 103 -14.41 -1.07 -12.29
CA SER A 103 -14.51 0.38 -12.52
C SER A 103 -13.11 1.01 -12.55
N PRO A 104 -12.95 2.20 -13.18
CA PRO A 104 -11.66 2.89 -13.22
C PRO A 104 -11.08 3.11 -11.82
N PHE A 105 -9.76 2.95 -11.69
CA PHE A 105 -9.07 3.17 -10.43
C PHE A 105 -9.16 4.63 -10.00
N ASP A 106 -9.67 4.85 -8.78
CA ASP A 106 -9.76 6.16 -8.14
C ASP A 106 -8.62 6.31 -7.12
N ALA A 107 -7.61 7.10 -7.49
CA ALA A 107 -6.41 7.29 -6.67
C ALA A 107 -6.70 8.05 -5.36
N GLU A 108 -7.81 8.79 -5.27
CA GLU A 108 -8.24 9.44 -4.02
C GLU A 108 -8.95 8.46 -3.07
N GLN A 109 -9.52 7.39 -3.62
CA GLN A 109 -10.24 6.36 -2.88
C GLN A 109 -9.80 4.93 -3.28
N PRO A 110 -8.50 4.59 -3.16
CA PRO A 110 -7.93 3.35 -3.67
C PRO A 110 -8.56 2.08 -3.07
N TRP A 111 -9.18 2.21 -1.91
CA TRP A 111 -9.90 1.13 -1.24
C TRP A 111 -11.16 0.66 -1.97
N LYS A 112 -11.75 1.47 -2.86
CA LYS A 112 -12.87 1.03 -3.70
C LYS A 112 -12.50 -0.10 -4.67
N SER A 113 -11.22 -0.18 -5.03
CA SER A 113 -10.69 -1.21 -5.92
C SER A 113 -10.21 -2.46 -5.17
N VAL A 114 -10.27 -2.46 -3.83
CA VAL A 114 -9.81 -3.58 -3.00
C VAL A 114 -10.93 -4.59 -2.79
N ARG A 115 -10.66 -5.85 -3.10
CA ARG A 115 -11.62 -6.95 -2.88
C ARG A 115 -11.80 -7.28 -1.38
N PRO A 116 -12.95 -7.84 -0.98
CA PRO A 116 -13.19 -8.29 0.40
C PRO A 116 -12.13 -9.28 0.89
N ARG A 117 -11.86 -9.26 2.21
CA ARG A 117 -10.86 -10.11 2.86
C ARG A 117 -11.18 -11.61 2.69
N ARG A 118 -10.20 -12.39 2.23
CA ARG A 118 -10.22 -13.88 2.21
C ARG A 118 -9.02 -14.42 2.97
N VAL A 119 -9.13 -15.49 3.76
CA VAL A 119 -7.97 -15.97 4.57
C VAL A 119 -7.05 -16.90 3.78
N THR A 120 -7.59 -17.54 2.75
CA THR A 120 -6.87 -18.43 1.84
C THR A 120 -6.98 -17.93 0.40
N ASP A 121 -6.02 -18.29 -0.43
CA ASP A 121 -6.08 -18.09 -1.89
C ASP A 121 -6.88 -19.21 -2.58
N GLU A 122 -6.81 -19.24 -3.92
CA GLU A 122 -7.56 -20.18 -4.77
C GLU A 122 -7.05 -21.63 -4.64
N ASP A 123 -5.79 -21.80 -4.26
CA ASP A 123 -5.16 -23.09 -4.03
C ASP A 123 -5.37 -23.60 -2.59
N GLY A 124 -5.95 -22.76 -1.73
CA GLY A 124 -6.22 -23.07 -0.33
C GLY A 124 -5.07 -22.71 0.62
N ASP A 125 -4.02 -22.07 0.11
CA ASP A 125 -2.88 -21.64 0.90
C ASP A 125 -3.22 -20.37 1.69
N ARG A 126 -2.58 -20.24 2.86
CA ARG A 126 -2.83 -19.09 3.74
C ARG A 126 -2.19 -17.84 3.16
N ILE A 127 -3.01 -16.80 2.97
CA ILE A 127 -2.52 -15.51 2.49
C ILE A 127 -1.69 -14.84 3.59
N SER A 128 -0.52 -14.34 3.21
CA SER A 128 0.35 -13.54 4.08
C SER A 128 -0.37 -12.29 4.56
N GLU A 129 -0.49 -12.13 5.87
CA GLU A 129 -1.22 -11.05 6.52
C GLU A 129 -0.60 -10.73 7.87
N TRP A 130 -0.44 -9.43 8.14
CA TRP A 130 0.04 -8.90 9.40
C TRP A 130 -1.10 -8.25 10.20
N ARG A 131 -0.89 -8.10 11.51
CA ARG A 131 -1.86 -7.48 12.42
C ARG A 131 -1.28 -6.24 13.06
N VAL A 132 -2.08 -5.19 13.13
CA VAL A 132 -1.78 -3.97 13.88
C VAL A 132 -3.01 -3.54 14.66
N SER A 133 -2.82 -3.03 15.87
CA SER A 133 -3.93 -2.54 16.68
C SER A 133 -4.45 -1.20 16.15
N ILE A 134 -5.72 -0.91 16.38
CA ILE A 134 -6.28 0.43 16.13
C ILE A 134 -5.50 1.50 16.88
N ALA A 135 -5.07 1.18 18.10
CA ALA A 135 -4.34 2.11 18.96
C ALA A 135 -3.04 2.56 18.29
N ALA A 136 -2.26 1.62 17.74
CA ALA A 136 -1.03 1.95 17.01
C ALA A 136 -1.29 2.82 15.77
N ILE A 137 -2.39 2.58 15.04
CA ILE A 137 -2.78 3.45 13.90
C ILE A 137 -3.13 4.87 14.39
N ARG A 138 -3.86 4.99 15.50
CA ARG A 138 -4.20 6.29 16.09
C ARG A 138 -2.95 7.05 16.54
N GLU A 139 -2.02 6.36 17.20
CA GLU A 139 -0.74 6.93 17.61
C GLU A 139 0.06 7.43 16.39
N PHE A 140 0.14 6.63 15.32
CA PHE A 140 0.80 7.04 14.07
C PHE A 140 0.18 8.32 13.46
N LEU A 141 -1.15 8.47 13.52
CA LEU A 141 -1.83 9.65 13.00
C LEU A 141 -1.67 10.91 13.85
N VAL A 142 -1.35 10.77 15.15
CA VAL A 142 -1.13 11.87 16.10
C VAL A 142 0.34 12.28 16.15
N GLY A 143 1.26 11.34 15.90
CA GLY A 143 2.70 11.59 15.87
C GLY A 143 3.09 12.69 14.88
N PRO A 144 4.22 13.39 15.13
CA PRO A 144 4.74 14.39 14.19
C PRO A 144 4.91 13.74 12.80
N PRO A 145 4.71 14.50 11.70
CA PRO A 145 4.98 13.98 10.36
C PRO A 145 6.39 13.39 10.33
N ALA A 146 6.56 12.27 9.62
CA ALA A 146 7.85 11.63 9.47
C ALA A 146 8.86 12.70 9.04
N SER A 147 9.80 13.01 9.92
CA SER A 147 10.76 14.08 9.71
C SER A 147 11.45 13.86 8.37
N SER A 148 11.45 14.90 7.52
CA SER A 148 12.38 14.98 6.40
C SER A 148 13.78 14.72 6.95
N ALA A 149 14.41 13.66 6.46
CA ALA A 149 15.78 13.35 6.81
C ALA A 149 16.69 14.45 6.24
N GLU A 150 17.64 14.88 7.08
CA GLU A 150 18.73 15.81 6.80
C GLU A 150 19.56 15.45 5.56
#